data_AF-A0A7Y3GXC9-F1
#
_entry.id   AF-A0A7Y3GXC9-F1
#
_cell.length_a   1.000
_cell.length_b   1.000
_cell.length_c   1.000
_cell.angle_alpha   90.00
_cell.angle_beta   90.00
_cell.angle_gamma   90.00
#
_symmetry.space_group_name_H-M   'P 1'
#
loop_
_entity.id
_entity.type
_entity.pdbx_description
1 polymer ?
#
loop_
_entity_poly.entity_id
_entity_poly.type
_entity_poly.pdbx_seq_one_letter_code
_entity_poly.pdbx_strand_id
1 'polypeptide(L)'
;MTGREIRLGSGCVLAVVLAHLVDLSGWTRPHLGTDVLHVFAFAAIGFLVVRTLRARGMTGPIAAPLLTLAASFLLGLLGEAAQVATARDADWQDIVRDLLGAGAGIAIATAFGSKRASLRALFGATAALLITIGALPTIAEALAWWSADRHFPVVDDFENRVQRRLWRSTG
;
A
#
# COMPACT_ATOMS: atom_id res chain seq x y z
N MET A 1 5.49 -28.25 -5.83
CA MET A 1 6.06 -27.22 -4.94
C MET A 1 6.60 -27.93 -3.71
N THR A 2 7.91 -27.88 -3.51
CA THR A 2 8.59 -28.50 -2.36
C THR A 2 8.34 -27.66 -1.10
N GLY A 3 8.16 -28.29 0.08
CA GLY A 3 7.82 -27.62 1.34
C GLY A 3 8.75 -26.48 1.81
N ARG A 4 9.90 -26.30 1.15
CA ARG A 4 10.85 -25.19 1.34
C ARG A 4 10.31 -23.83 0.85
N GLU A 5 9.52 -23.81 -0.22
CA GLU A 5 8.94 -22.57 -0.77
C GLU A 5 7.85 -21.98 0.14
N ILE A 6 7.16 -22.83 0.90
CA ILE A 6 6.06 -22.42 1.80
C ILE A 6 6.60 -21.66 3.02
N ARG A 7 7.77 -22.04 3.57
CA ARG A 7 8.37 -21.35 4.73
C ARG A 7 8.89 -19.95 4.38
N LEU A 8 9.39 -19.77 3.14
CA LEU A 8 9.83 -18.47 2.64
C LEU A 8 8.66 -17.48 2.46
N GLY A 9 7.52 -17.96 1.95
CA GLY A 9 6.33 -17.13 1.77
C GLY A 9 5.78 -16.53 3.08
N SER A 10 5.69 -17.36 4.13
CA SER A 10 5.21 -16.92 5.45
C SER A 10 6.13 -15.90 6.12
N GLY A 11 7.45 -16.07 5.97
CA GLY A 11 8.45 -15.15 6.51
C GLY A 11 8.40 -13.78 5.86
N CYS A 12 8.17 -13.71 4.54
CA CYS A 12 8.02 -12.43 3.83
C CYS A 12 6.73 -11.69 4.22
N VAL A 13 5.60 -12.39 4.36
CA VAL A 13 4.36 -11.75 4.86
C VAL A 13 4.57 -11.19 6.26
N LEU A 14 5.18 -11.98 7.15
CA LEU A 14 5.46 -11.54 8.51
C LEU A 14 6.42 -10.34 8.54
N ALA A 15 7.46 -10.34 7.70
CA ALA A 15 8.40 -9.22 7.60
C ALA A 15 7.74 -7.94 7.06
N VAL A 16 6.84 -8.04 6.07
CA VAL A 16 6.07 -6.89 5.55
C VAL A 16 5.09 -6.37 6.60
N VAL A 17 4.39 -7.27 7.31
CA VAL A 17 3.52 -6.90 8.43
C VAL A 17 4.32 -6.24 9.54
N LEU A 18 5.49 -6.78 9.90
CA LEU A 18 6.37 -6.19 10.92
C LEU A 18 6.92 -4.84 10.48
N ALA A 19 7.29 -4.66 9.21
CA ALA A 19 7.69 -3.35 8.68
C ALA A 19 6.54 -2.33 8.78
N HIS A 20 5.30 -2.76 8.54
CA HIS A 20 4.12 -1.92 8.76
C HIS A 20 3.87 -1.61 10.25
N LEU A 21 4.11 -2.57 11.14
CA LEU A 21 4.00 -2.35 12.58
C LEU A 21 5.11 -1.42 13.11
N VAL A 22 6.29 -1.43 12.51
CA VAL A 22 7.35 -0.44 12.79
C VAL A 22 6.90 0.97 12.39
N ASP A 23 6.08 1.10 11.35
CA ASP A 23 5.53 2.39 10.91
C ASP A 23 4.49 2.98 11.88
N LEU A 24 3.81 2.13 12.67
CA LEU A 24 2.94 2.55 13.78
C LEU A 24 3.72 3.16 14.95
N SER A 25 5.04 2.96 15.04
CA SER A 25 5.85 3.42 16.18
C SER A 25 6.17 4.92 16.18
N GLY A 26 5.83 5.65 15.11
CA GLY A 26 5.95 7.12 15.07
C GLY A 26 7.39 7.66 15.04
N TRP A 27 8.39 6.81 14.81
CA TRP A 27 9.81 7.17 14.88
C TRP A 27 10.40 7.77 13.59
N THR A 28 9.70 7.69 12.46
CA THR A 28 10.11 8.27 11.17
C THR A 28 9.42 9.61 10.95
N ARG A 29 10.15 10.60 10.39
CA ARG A 29 9.61 11.94 10.09
C ARG A 29 8.26 11.82 9.38
N PRO A 30 7.26 12.58 9.81
CA PRO A 30 5.89 12.19 9.56
C PRO A 30 5.55 12.46 8.08
N HIS A 31 4.81 11.52 7.48
CA HIS A 31 4.00 11.65 6.25
C HIS A 31 4.62 11.19 4.91
N LEU A 32 5.84 11.59 4.53
CA LEU A 32 6.31 11.35 3.15
C LEU A 32 6.56 9.88 2.77
N GLY A 33 6.93 9.02 3.71
CA GLY A 33 7.33 7.63 3.43
C GLY A 33 6.25 6.59 3.70
N THR A 34 5.30 6.92 4.56
CA THR A 34 4.31 5.99 5.13
C THR A 34 3.24 5.63 4.10
N ASP A 35 2.74 6.62 3.38
CA ASP A 35 1.62 6.45 2.43
C ASP A 35 1.97 5.56 1.24
N VAL A 36 3.22 5.65 0.75
CA VAL A 36 3.73 4.77 -0.31
C VAL A 36 3.98 3.36 0.22
N LEU A 37 4.41 3.24 1.47
CA LEU A 37 4.63 1.96 2.10
C LEU A 37 3.33 1.16 2.18
N HIS A 38 2.20 1.78 2.47
CA HIS A 38 0.87 1.14 2.42
C HIS A 38 0.61 0.45 1.07
N VAL A 39 0.73 1.19 -0.03
CA VAL A 39 0.46 0.65 -1.38
C VAL A 39 1.36 -0.55 -1.69
N PHE A 40 2.67 -0.45 -1.41
CA PHE A 40 3.60 -1.54 -1.69
C PHE A 40 3.46 -2.72 -0.72
N ALA A 41 3.22 -2.45 0.57
CA ALA A 41 3.02 -3.48 1.59
C ALA A 41 1.76 -4.30 1.27
N PHE A 42 0.64 -3.63 1.00
CA PHE A 42 -0.59 -4.31 0.63
C PHE A 42 -0.51 -4.97 -0.75
N ALA A 43 0.29 -4.46 -1.70
CA ALA A 43 0.59 -5.20 -2.93
C ALA A 43 1.36 -6.50 -2.67
N ALA A 44 2.35 -6.48 -1.78
CA ALA A 44 3.07 -7.68 -1.39
C ALA A 44 2.15 -8.67 -0.67
N ILE A 45 1.34 -8.20 0.29
CA ILE A 45 0.34 -9.03 1.00
C ILE A 45 -0.64 -9.64 -0.01
N GLY A 46 -1.23 -8.82 -0.87
CA GLY A 46 -2.22 -9.27 -1.86
C GLY A 46 -1.65 -10.32 -2.82
N PHE A 47 -0.42 -10.10 -3.29
CA PHE A 47 0.29 -11.05 -4.14
C PHE A 47 0.52 -12.39 -3.43
N LEU A 48 1.06 -12.34 -2.20
CA LEU A 48 1.43 -13.54 -1.43
C LEU A 48 0.20 -14.34 -0.99
N VAL A 49 -0.87 -13.67 -0.56
CA VAL A 49 -2.13 -14.32 -0.16
C VAL A 49 -2.76 -15.04 -1.36
N VAL A 50 -2.93 -14.36 -2.51
CA VAL A 50 -3.51 -14.99 -3.71
C VAL A 50 -2.67 -16.17 -4.19
N ARG A 51 -1.33 -16.01 -4.26
CA ARG A 51 -0.41 -17.11 -4.63
C ARG A 51 -0.58 -18.31 -3.71
N THR A 52 -0.63 -18.07 -2.40
CA THR A 52 -0.69 -19.14 -1.39
C THR A 52 -2.03 -19.88 -1.44
N LEU A 53 -3.15 -19.14 -1.51
CA LEU A 53 -4.49 -19.72 -1.60
C LEU A 53 -4.66 -20.56 -2.87
N ARG A 54 -4.19 -20.06 -4.02
CA ARG A 54 -4.23 -20.79 -5.30
C ARG A 54 -3.29 -22.01 -5.28
N ALA A 55 -2.07 -21.88 -4.76
CA ALA A 55 -1.12 -22.99 -4.68
C ALA A 55 -1.60 -24.14 -3.79
N ARG A 56 -2.40 -23.85 -2.77
CA ARG A 56 -3.02 -24.85 -1.89
C ARG A 56 -4.34 -25.41 -2.43
N GLY A 57 -4.81 -24.94 -3.59
CA GLY A 57 -6.10 -25.35 -4.16
C GLY A 57 -7.31 -24.99 -3.29
N MET A 58 -7.16 -24.10 -2.31
CA MET A 58 -8.19 -23.82 -1.30
C MET A 58 -9.35 -22.98 -1.83
N THR A 59 -9.13 -22.25 -2.92
CA THR A 59 -10.10 -21.27 -3.44
C THR A 59 -10.08 -21.22 -4.96
N GLY A 60 -11.25 -21.01 -5.56
CA GLY A 60 -11.37 -20.76 -7.00
C GLY A 60 -10.70 -19.45 -7.46
N PRO A 61 -10.62 -19.22 -8.78
CA PRO A 61 -9.93 -18.06 -9.37
C PRO A 61 -10.53 -16.72 -8.94
N ILE A 62 -11.81 -16.70 -8.56
CA ILE A 62 -12.57 -15.53 -8.12
C ILE A 62 -12.53 -15.38 -6.59
N ALA A 63 -12.65 -16.49 -5.85
CA ALA A 63 -12.71 -16.47 -4.38
C ALA A 63 -11.39 -15.98 -3.75
N ALA A 64 -10.22 -16.37 -4.29
CA ALA A 64 -8.93 -15.90 -3.77
C ALA A 64 -8.80 -14.36 -3.81
N PRO A 65 -9.01 -13.69 -4.96
CA PRO A 65 -9.04 -12.22 -5.03
C PRO A 65 -10.02 -11.56 -4.06
N LEU A 66 -11.25 -12.05 -3.98
CA LEU A 66 -12.28 -11.46 -3.10
C LEU A 66 -11.91 -11.58 -1.62
N LEU A 67 -11.44 -12.74 -1.19
CA LEU A 67 -10.97 -12.93 0.20
C LEU A 67 -9.76 -12.05 0.50
N THR A 68 -8.87 -11.87 -0.48
CA THR A 68 -7.69 -11.01 -0.33
C THR A 68 -8.11 -9.55 -0.16
N LEU A 69 -9.05 -9.05 -0.96
CA LEU A 69 -9.60 -7.69 -0.81
C LEU A 69 -10.33 -7.52 0.52
N ALA A 70 -11.17 -8.48 0.91
CA ALA A 70 -11.89 -8.43 2.17
C ALA A 70 -10.92 -8.42 3.37
N ALA A 71 -9.89 -9.27 3.35
CA ALA A 71 -8.86 -9.30 4.39
C ALA A 71 -8.06 -7.99 4.42
N SER A 72 -7.72 -7.44 3.25
CA SER A 72 -7.00 -6.16 3.17
C SER A 72 -7.82 -4.99 3.70
N PHE A 73 -9.11 -4.95 3.38
CA PHE A 73 -10.05 -3.96 3.93
C PHE A 73 -10.14 -4.04 5.45
N LEU A 74 -10.29 -5.26 5.99
CA LEU A 74 -10.34 -5.48 7.44
C LEU A 74 -9.02 -5.08 8.12
N LEU A 75 -7.87 -5.39 7.50
CA LEU A 75 -6.56 -4.97 8.01
C LEU A 75 -6.40 -3.45 7.99
N GLY A 76 -6.83 -2.77 6.93
CA GLY A 76 -6.83 -1.30 6.86
C GLY A 76 -7.71 -0.69 7.95
N LEU A 77 -8.95 -1.20 8.14
CA LEU A 77 -9.82 -0.76 9.23
C LEU A 77 -9.20 -0.95 10.62
N LEU A 78 -8.53 -2.08 10.85
CA LEU A 78 -7.83 -2.35 12.10
C LEU A 78 -6.60 -1.44 12.26
N GLY A 79 -5.90 -1.13 11.17
CA GLY A 79 -4.79 -0.17 11.12
C GLY A 79 -5.24 1.22 11.55
N GLU A 80 -6.30 1.74 10.94
CA GLU A 80 -6.91 3.03 11.31
C GLU A 80 -7.37 3.05 12.78
N ALA A 81 -8.04 2.00 13.24
CA ALA A 81 -8.47 1.90 14.64
C ALA A 81 -7.28 1.90 15.61
N ALA A 82 -6.18 1.23 15.25
CA ALA A 82 -4.95 1.24 16.03
C ALA A 82 -4.28 2.62 16.03
N GLN A 83 -4.28 3.33 14.89
CA GLN A 83 -3.76 4.69 14.79
C GLN A 83 -4.50 5.65 15.73
N VAL A 84 -5.84 5.59 15.77
CA VAL A 84 -6.66 6.38 16.71
C VAL A 84 -6.26 6.10 18.16
N ALA A 85 -6.03 4.84 18.52
CA ALA A 85 -5.57 4.47 19.86
C ALA A 85 -4.18 5.03 20.20
N THR A 86 -3.36 5.31 19.19
CA THR A 86 -2.03 5.94 19.33
C THR A 86 -2.03 7.46 19.17
N ALA A 87 -3.22 8.10 19.23
CA ALA A 87 -3.41 9.54 19.04
C ALA A 87 -2.98 10.07 17.66
N ARG A 88 -3.05 9.23 16.62
CA ARG A 88 -2.96 9.65 15.21
C ARG A 88 -4.36 9.89 14.64
N ASP A 89 -4.46 10.84 13.73
CA ASP A 89 -5.68 11.09 12.97
C ASP A 89 -5.91 9.94 11.99
N ALA A 90 -7.11 9.35 12.02
CA ALA A 90 -7.53 8.38 11.02
C ALA A 90 -7.74 9.06 9.66
N ASP A 91 -7.23 8.46 8.59
CA ASP A 91 -7.42 8.92 7.21
C ASP A 91 -8.05 7.80 6.37
N TRP A 92 -9.29 8.00 5.94
CA TRP A 92 -9.97 7.05 5.05
C TRP A 92 -9.21 6.82 3.73
N GLN A 93 -8.32 7.74 3.34
CA GLN A 93 -7.46 7.58 2.18
C GLN A 93 -6.44 6.44 2.35
N ASP A 94 -6.04 6.10 3.57
CA ASP A 94 -5.13 4.97 3.84
C ASP A 94 -5.80 3.64 3.51
N ILE A 95 -7.07 3.45 3.89
CA ILE A 95 -7.85 2.27 3.49
C ILE A 95 -7.95 2.17 1.96
N VAL A 96 -8.12 3.30 1.26
CA VAL A 96 -8.15 3.30 -0.21
C VAL A 96 -6.79 2.88 -0.78
N ARG A 97 -5.68 3.38 -0.22
CA ARG A 97 -4.31 3.00 -0.63
C ARG A 97 -4.03 1.53 -0.38
N ASP A 98 -4.47 0.98 0.75
CA ASP A 98 -4.38 -0.43 1.08
C ASP A 98 -5.11 -1.30 0.05
N LEU A 99 -6.33 -0.89 -0.34
CA LEU A 99 -7.12 -1.57 -1.36
C LEU A 99 -6.49 -1.49 -2.75
N LEU A 100 -5.94 -0.34 -3.12
CA LEU A 100 -5.21 -0.16 -4.39
C LEU A 100 -3.97 -1.04 -4.43
N GLY A 101 -3.20 -1.08 -3.33
CA GLY A 101 -2.06 -1.96 -3.15
C GLY A 101 -2.45 -3.43 -3.31
N ALA A 102 -3.42 -3.89 -2.51
CA ALA A 102 -3.92 -5.26 -2.58
C ALA A 102 -4.40 -5.63 -4.00
N GLY A 103 -5.14 -4.73 -4.66
CA GLY A 103 -5.56 -4.88 -6.05
C GLY A 103 -4.39 -5.04 -7.02
N ALA A 104 -3.32 -4.25 -6.87
CA ALA A 104 -2.11 -4.39 -7.65
C ALA A 104 -1.43 -5.74 -7.42
N GLY A 105 -1.33 -6.18 -6.16
CA GLY A 105 -0.81 -7.50 -5.80
C GLY A 105 -1.58 -8.66 -6.43
N ILE A 106 -2.91 -8.58 -6.43
CA ILE A 106 -3.81 -9.55 -7.08
C ILE A 106 -3.60 -9.56 -8.60
N ALA A 107 -3.48 -8.40 -9.21
CA ALA A 107 -3.23 -8.26 -10.65
C ALA A 107 -1.88 -8.87 -11.02
N ILE A 108 -0.81 -8.58 -10.26
CA ILE A 108 0.52 -9.18 -10.44
C ILE A 108 0.44 -10.71 -10.31
N ALA A 109 -0.18 -11.23 -9.26
CA ALA A 109 -0.32 -12.68 -9.05
C ALA A 109 -1.08 -13.36 -10.21
N THR A 110 -2.07 -12.68 -10.77
CA THR A 110 -2.85 -13.18 -11.91
C THR A 110 -2.07 -13.09 -13.23
N ALA A 111 -1.30 -12.03 -13.43
CA ALA A 111 -0.41 -11.88 -14.58
C ALA A 111 0.63 -13.03 -14.64
N PHE A 112 1.25 -13.36 -13.51
CA PHE A 112 2.21 -14.48 -13.40
C PHE A 112 1.58 -15.85 -13.61
N GLY A 113 0.30 -16.03 -13.25
CA GLY A 113 -0.43 -17.28 -13.42
C GLY A 113 -0.98 -17.51 -14.84
N SER A 114 -1.01 -16.47 -15.68
CA SER A 114 -1.64 -16.54 -17.00
C SER A 114 -0.69 -17.07 -18.07
N LYS A 115 -1.16 -18.03 -18.88
CA LYS A 115 -0.44 -18.51 -20.09
C LYS A 115 -0.64 -17.60 -21.30
N ARG A 116 -1.69 -16.75 -21.30
CA ARG A 116 -2.02 -15.88 -22.43
C ARG A 116 -1.28 -14.56 -22.29
N ALA A 117 -0.45 -14.22 -23.28
CA ALA A 117 0.36 -13.00 -23.27
C ALA A 117 -0.49 -11.72 -23.15
N SER A 118 -1.65 -11.66 -23.83
CA SER A 118 -2.58 -10.53 -23.75
C SER A 118 -3.12 -10.30 -22.34
N LEU A 119 -3.53 -11.37 -21.65
CA LEU A 119 -3.99 -11.28 -20.26
C LEU A 119 -2.86 -10.87 -19.31
N ARG A 120 -1.65 -11.40 -19.50
CA ARG A 120 -0.49 -11.00 -18.70
C ARG A 120 -0.16 -9.52 -18.87
N ALA A 121 -0.21 -9.01 -20.10
CA ALA A 121 -0.02 -7.59 -20.39
C ALA A 121 -1.12 -6.73 -19.76
N LEU A 122 -2.40 -7.15 -19.89
CA LEU A 122 -3.54 -6.46 -19.29
C LEU A 122 -3.39 -6.34 -17.77
N PHE A 123 -3.17 -7.45 -17.07
CA PHE A 123 -3.02 -7.44 -15.62
C PHE A 123 -1.74 -6.73 -15.16
N GLY A 124 -0.65 -6.81 -15.92
CA GLY A 124 0.55 -6.02 -15.67
C GLY A 124 0.30 -4.52 -15.77
N ALA A 125 -0.44 -4.08 -16.79
CA ALA A 125 -0.84 -2.69 -16.96
C ALA A 125 -1.80 -2.24 -15.85
N THR A 126 -2.77 -3.07 -15.46
CA THR A 126 -3.64 -2.81 -14.31
C THR A 126 -2.85 -2.64 -13.02
N ALA A 127 -1.87 -3.51 -12.76
CA ALA A 127 -1.02 -3.39 -11.57
C ALA A 127 -0.22 -2.08 -11.56
N ALA A 128 0.41 -1.74 -12.69
CA ALA A 128 1.16 -0.49 -12.83
C ALA A 128 0.26 0.74 -12.62
N LEU A 129 -0.96 0.72 -13.18
CA LEU A 129 -1.94 1.79 -13.00
C LEU A 129 -2.35 1.95 -11.53
N LEU A 130 -2.69 0.86 -10.84
CA LEU A 130 -3.11 0.90 -9.43
C LEU A 130 -2.00 1.41 -8.52
N ILE A 131 -0.76 0.96 -8.72
CA ILE A 131 0.43 1.46 -7.99
C ILE A 131 0.62 2.95 -8.25
N THR A 132 0.52 3.38 -9.52
CA THR A 132 0.66 4.79 -9.89
C THR A 132 -0.39 5.64 -9.20
N ILE A 133 -1.67 5.24 -9.26
CA ILE A 133 -2.77 5.96 -8.59
C ILE A 133 -2.54 6.02 -7.08
N GLY A 134 -2.15 4.91 -6.45
CA GLY A 134 -1.87 4.86 -5.01
C GLY A 134 -0.69 5.74 -4.60
N ALA A 135 0.33 5.88 -5.44
CA ALA A 135 1.52 6.67 -5.18
C ALA A 135 1.37 8.18 -5.50
N LEU A 136 0.32 8.59 -6.23
CA LEU A 136 0.11 10.00 -6.61
C LEU A 136 0.17 11.00 -5.44
N PRO A 137 -0.51 10.77 -4.29
CA PRO A 137 -0.48 11.71 -3.17
C PRO A 137 0.95 11.97 -2.67
N THR A 138 1.75 10.92 -2.57
CA THR A 138 3.13 11.02 -2.07
C THR A 138 4.06 11.62 -3.11
N ILE A 139 3.85 11.35 -4.41
CA ILE A 139 4.58 12.06 -5.46
C ILE A 139 4.26 13.57 -5.37
N ALA A 140 2.99 13.94 -5.19
CA ALA A 140 2.59 15.33 -5.04
C ALA A 140 3.21 15.99 -3.80
N GLU A 141 3.26 15.27 -2.67
CA GLU A 141 3.91 15.75 -1.45
C GLU A 141 5.43 15.90 -1.63
N ALA A 142 6.10 14.92 -2.24
CA ALA A 142 7.54 14.98 -2.51
C ALA A 142 7.89 16.15 -3.43
N LEU A 143 7.06 16.42 -4.46
CA LEU A 143 7.21 17.59 -5.32
C LEU A 143 6.98 18.90 -4.56
N ALA A 144 6.02 18.94 -3.63
CA ALA A 144 5.78 20.10 -2.78
C ALA A 144 6.97 20.40 -1.86
N TRP A 145 7.54 19.37 -1.22
CA TRP A 145 8.77 19.50 -0.43
C TRP A 145 9.95 19.96 -1.25
N TRP A 146 10.16 19.37 -2.43
CA TRP A 146 11.22 19.76 -3.34
C TRP A 146 11.07 21.21 -3.83
N SER A 147 9.84 21.67 -4.03
CA SER A 147 9.55 23.06 -4.35
C SER A 147 9.80 23.99 -3.15
N ALA A 148 9.42 23.58 -1.94
CA ALA A 148 9.62 24.37 -0.72
C ALA A 148 11.10 24.55 -0.37
N ASP A 149 11.94 23.53 -0.60
CA ASP A 149 13.40 23.62 -0.39
C ASP A 149 14.07 24.62 -1.34
N ARG A 150 13.45 24.89 -2.50
CA ARG A 150 13.98 25.78 -3.55
C ARG A 150 13.46 27.21 -3.50
N HIS A 151 12.40 27.47 -2.76
CA HIS A 151 11.80 28.80 -2.64
C HIS A 151 11.75 29.19 -1.17
N PHE A 152 12.40 30.32 -0.82
CA PHE A 152 12.30 30.87 0.54
C PHE A 152 10.80 30.99 0.90
N PRO A 153 10.36 30.52 2.08
CA PRO A 153 8.95 30.57 2.44
C PRO A 153 8.51 32.03 2.49
N VAL A 154 7.71 32.43 1.50
CA VAL A 154 6.95 33.67 1.58
C VAL A 154 5.88 33.41 2.63
N VAL A 155 5.94 34.13 3.75
CA VAL A 155 5.16 33.86 4.99
C VAL A 155 3.64 33.93 4.79
N ASP A 156 3.17 34.33 3.60
CA ASP A 156 1.79 34.77 3.40
C ASP A 156 0.93 33.92 2.43
N ASP A 157 1.46 32.88 1.77
CA ASP A 157 0.69 32.12 0.76
C ASP A 157 0.61 30.61 1.03
N PHE A 158 -0.36 30.20 1.85
CA PHE A 158 -0.79 28.80 2.00
C PHE A 158 -2.02 28.49 1.15
N GLU A 159 -1.89 28.64 -0.17
CA GLU A 159 -3.01 28.49 -1.09
C GLU A 159 -3.55 27.05 -1.13
N ASN A 160 -2.68 26.03 -1.06
CA ASN A 160 -3.10 24.63 -1.27
C ASN A 160 -3.14 23.75 0.00
N ARG A 161 -3.94 22.66 -0.06
CA ARG A 161 -4.11 21.71 1.07
C ARG A 161 -2.81 21.02 1.49
N VAL A 162 -1.88 20.77 0.56
CA VAL A 162 -0.60 20.11 0.84
C VAL A 162 0.29 21.03 1.66
N GLN A 163 0.45 22.29 1.24
CA GLN A 163 1.20 23.33 1.98
C GLN A 163 0.66 23.52 3.41
N ARG A 164 -0.67 23.55 3.59
CA ARG A 164 -1.28 23.63 4.92
C ARG A 164 -0.98 22.42 5.80
N ARG A 165 -0.88 21.22 5.23
CA ARG A 165 -0.55 19.98 5.96
C ARG A 165 0.91 19.99 6.42
N LEU A 166 1.83 20.44 5.57
CA LEU A 166 3.26 20.55 5.86
C LEU A 166 3.57 21.49 7.04
N TRP A 167 2.84 22.60 7.17
CA TRP A 167 3.07 23.53 8.26
C TRP A 167 2.50 23.03 9.60
N ARG A 168 1.39 22.29 9.59
CA ARG A 168 0.88 21.66 10.82
C ARG A 168 1.84 20.61 11.40
N SER A 169 2.70 20.00 10.57
CA SER A 169 3.66 18.99 11.02
C SER A 169 5.00 19.54 11.49
N THR A 170 5.24 20.86 11.37
CA THR A 170 6.53 21.51 11.76
C THR A 170 6.42 22.46 12.96
N GLY A 171 5.22 22.72 13.48
CA GLY A 171 4.99 23.46 14.73
C GLY A 171 4.65 22.53 15.88
#